data_AF-A0A2K3MM89-F1
#
_entry.id   AF-A0A2K3MM89-F1
#
_cell.length_a   1.000
_cell.length_b   1.000
_cell.length_c   1.000
_cell.angle_alpha   90.00
_cell.angle_beta   90.00
_cell.angle_gamma   90.00
#
_symmetry.space_group_name_H-M   'P 1'
#
loop_
_entity.id
_entity.type
_entity.pdbx_description
1 polymer ?
#
loop_
_entity_poly.entity_id
_entity_poly.type
_entity_poly.pdbx_seq_one_letter_code
_entity_poly.pdbx_strand_id
1 'polypeptide(L)'
;MLASEWKRPGMLTHFTVIRKLDGNIFPMGFNKEVTDRNLKAGSHVLCVESSERALLNRLMLQLHKMDSDVLVGHNISGFDLDVLLHRSQACRVPSSMWSKLGRLNRSTMPKLDRRGKTFGFGADPAIMSCVAGRLLCDTYLCSRDLLKEVSYSLTHLAKTQLNQSRKEVAPHDVPKMFQTAKSLMELIEYGETDAWLSMELMFYLSVLPLTRQLTNISGNLWGKTLQGARAQRVEYLLLHEFHKKKYIVPDKFSNNAKETKLTKRRVTHGVDGGNLDDADINDANYHNEASESDYKKNKKAASYAGGLVLEPKKGLYDKYILLLDFNSLYPSIIQEYNICFTTVERSTDGSFPCLPSSKTTGVLPEV
;
A
#
# COMPACT_ATOMS: atom_id res chain seq x y z
N MET A 1 1.53 4.56 23.14
CA MET A 1 2.85 5.21 23.21
C MET A 1 2.67 6.60 22.63
N LEU A 2 2.85 7.64 23.43
CA LEU A 2 2.68 9.04 22.97
C LEU A 2 3.81 9.40 22.01
N ALA A 3 3.59 10.35 21.10
CA ALA A 3 4.61 10.77 20.13
C ALA A 3 5.90 11.33 20.80
N SER A 4 5.83 11.69 22.08
CA SER A 4 6.95 12.15 22.91
C SER A 4 7.83 11.03 23.47
N GLU A 5 7.35 9.79 23.54
CA GLU A 5 8.08 8.69 24.17
C GLU A 5 9.15 8.09 23.25
N TRP A 6 8.88 8.01 21.93
CA TRP A 6 9.83 7.47 20.93
C TRP A 6 10.97 8.41 20.55
N LYS A 7 10.85 9.71 20.89
CA LYS A 7 11.92 10.70 20.70
C LYS A 7 12.94 10.69 21.84
N ARG A 8 12.80 9.80 22.83
CA ARG A 8 13.77 9.69 23.95
C ARG A 8 15.12 9.17 23.44
N PRO A 9 16.23 9.88 23.73
CA PRO A 9 17.57 9.41 23.39
C PRO A 9 17.83 8.01 23.96
N GLY A 10 18.38 7.10 23.15
CA GLY A 10 18.73 5.74 23.56
C GLY A 10 17.64 4.67 23.41
N MET A 11 16.41 5.04 23.05
CA MET A 11 15.36 4.04 22.79
C MET A 11 15.38 3.49 21.35
N LEU A 12 16.01 4.21 20.42
CA LEU A 12 16.11 3.84 19.01
C LEU A 12 17.56 3.55 18.64
N THR A 13 17.74 2.43 17.93
CA THR A 13 18.99 2.09 17.26
C THR A 13 18.82 2.31 15.76
N HIS A 14 19.87 2.78 15.09
CA HIS A 14 19.88 2.90 13.64
C HIS A 14 21.16 2.27 13.10
N PHE A 15 21.11 1.91 11.82
CA PHE A 15 22.30 1.53 11.07
C PHE A 15 22.12 1.99 9.63
N THR A 16 23.24 2.29 8.99
CA THR A 16 23.34 2.70 7.60
C THR A 16 24.43 1.88 6.95
N VAL A 17 24.16 1.40 5.74
CA VAL A 17 25.14 0.65 4.94
C VAL A 17 25.36 1.38 3.64
N ILE A 18 26.61 1.68 3.33
CA ILE A 18 27.00 2.33 2.08
C ILE A 18 27.98 1.46 1.29
N ARG A 19 27.89 1.50 -0.04
CA ARG A 19 28.88 0.92 -0.93
C ARG A 19 29.57 1.98 -1.77
N LYS A 20 30.76 1.65 -2.28
CA LYS A 20 31.39 2.43 -3.36
C LYS A 20 30.62 2.27 -4.67
N LEU A 21 30.73 3.24 -5.58
CA LEU A 21 30.26 3.08 -6.96
C LEU A 21 31.17 2.14 -7.74
N ASP A 22 30.62 1.40 -8.71
CA ASP A 22 31.40 0.47 -9.52
C ASP A 22 32.54 1.21 -10.24
N GLY A 23 33.76 0.68 -10.11
CA GLY A 23 34.96 1.30 -10.66
C GLY A 23 35.51 2.51 -9.88
N ASN A 24 34.83 2.99 -8.84
CA ASN A 24 35.24 4.15 -8.05
C ASN A 24 35.82 3.75 -6.68
N ILE A 25 36.60 4.66 -6.10
CA ILE A 25 37.07 4.60 -4.71
C ILE A 25 36.26 5.58 -3.84
N PHE A 26 36.25 5.35 -2.53
CA PHE A 26 35.73 6.35 -1.60
C PHE A 26 36.62 7.59 -1.57
N PRO A 27 36.06 8.78 -1.30
CA PRO A 27 36.83 10.00 -1.10
C PRO A 27 37.91 9.83 -0.02
N MET A 28 39.02 10.55 -0.19
CA MET A 28 40.04 10.63 0.85
C MET A 28 39.43 11.17 2.15
N GLY A 29 39.82 10.58 3.28
CA GLY A 29 39.30 10.94 4.60
C GLY A 29 37.95 10.32 4.98
N PHE A 30 37.20 9.72 4.04
CA PHE A 30 35.87 9.17 4.33
C PHE A 30 35.90 8.04 5.38
N ASN A 31 36.88 7.13 5.31
CA ASN A 31 37.01 6.07 6.32
C ASN A 31 37.28 6.62 7.73
N LYS A 32 37.96 7.77 7.83
CA LYS A 32 38.19 8.45 9.11
C LYS A 32 36.88 9.00 9.66
N GLU A 33 36.09 9.69 8.84
CA GLU A 33 34.76 10.19 9.21
C GLU A 33 33.83 9.06 9.69
N VAL A 34 33.84 7.92 9.00
CA VAL A 34 33.08 6.72 9.40
C VAL A 34 33.52 6.22 10.77
N THR A 35 34.84 6.16 11.01
CA THR A 35 35.39 5.71 12.29
C THR A 35 35.02 6.66 13.42
N ASP A 36 35.18 7.97 13.19
CA ASP A 36 34.83 9.02 14.16
C ASP A 36 33.32 9.00 14.49
N ARG A 37 32.46 8.77 13.48
CA ARG A 37 31.00 8.63 13.68
C ARG A 37 30.64 7.41 14.52
N ASN A 38 31.24 6.26 14.22
CA ASN A 38 31.00 5.02 14.97
C ASN A 38 31.53 5.11 16.42
N LEU A 39 32.68 5.77 16.63
CA LEU A 39 33.22 6.03 17.97
C LEU A 39 32.28 6.91 18.80
N LYS A 40 31.77 8.01 18.21
CA LYS A 40 30.80 8.89 18.87
C LYS A 40 29.50 8.18 19.23
N ALA A 41 29.05 7.26 18.38
CA ALA A 41 27.83 6.47 18.61
C ALA A 41 28.03 5.29 19.56
N GLY A 42 29.27 4.95 19.94
CA GLY A 42 29.60 3.76 20.74
C GLY A 42 29.21 2.42 20.08
N SER A 43 28.92 2.43 18.78
CA SER A 43 28.42 1.28 18.03
C SER A 43 28.65 1.45 16.52
N HIS A 44 28.56 0.34 15.76
CA HIS A 44 28.72 0.35 14.31
C HIS A 44 27.44 0.82 13.60
N VAL A 45 27.20 2.14 13.62
CA VAL A 45 26.05 2.78 12.98
C VAL A 45 26.26 2.96 11.47
N LEU A 46 27.47 3.18 11.00
CA LEU A 46 27.78 3.32 9.57
C LEU A 46 28.73 2.20 9.12
N CYS A 47 28.21 1.32 8.27
CA CYS A 47 28.94 0.20 7.67
C CYS A 47 29.32 0.53 6.23
N VAL A 48 30.59 0.31 5.88
CA VAL A 48 31.11 0.53 4.52
C VAL A 48 31.39 -0.81 3.87
N GLU A 49 30.83 -1.03 2.68
CA GLU A 49 30.95 -2.28 1.93
C GLU A 49 31.59 -2.06 0.55
N SER A 50 32.31 -3.07 0.07
CA SER A 50 33.11 -2.97 -1.16
C SER A 50 32.31 -3.17 -2.44
N SER A 51 31.11 -3.77 -2.36
CA SER A 51 30.27 -4.08 -3.52
C SER A 51 28.80 -4.05 -3.14
N GLU A 52 27.93 -3.95 -4.15
CA GLU A 52 26.48 -4.01 -3.93
C GLU A 52 26.03 -5.34 -3.35
N ARG A 53 26.63 -6.45 -3.79
CA ARG A 53 26.36 -7.77 -3.20
C ARG A 53 26.66 -7.80 -1.70
N ALA A 54 27.78 -7.20 -1.28
CA ALA A 54 28.16 -7.13 0.13
C ALA A 54 27.20 -6.24 0.94
N LEU A 55 26.78 -5.10 0.38
CA LEU A 55 25.75 -4.24 0.96
C LEU A 55 24.42 -4.98 1.17
N LEU A 56 23.94 -5.69 0.14
CA LEU A 56 22.69 -6.44 0.22
C LEU A 56 22.78 -7.56 1.26
N ASN A 57 23.88 -8.31 1.30
CA ASN A 57 24.09 -9.33 2.33
C ASN A 57 24.11 -8.72 3.74
N ARG A 58 24.78 -7.56 3.92
CA ARG A 58 24.80 -6.85 5.21
C ARG A 58 23.41 -6.43 5.63
N LEU A 59 22.63 -5.84 4.73
CA LEU A 59 21.25 -5.44 4.99
C LEU A 59 20.40 -6.63 5.45
N MET A 60 20.46 -7.76 4.74
CA MET A 60 19.70 -8.97 5.09
C MET A 60 20.12 -9.55 6.44
N LEU A 61 21.41 -9.49 6.78
CA LEU A 61 21.92 -9.92 8.09
C LEU A 61 21.42 -9.00 9.22
N GLN A 62 21.42 -7.69 9.01
CA GLN A 62 20.91 -6.75 10.01
C GLN A 62 19.41 -6.91 10.21
N LEU A 63 18.63 -7.04 9.13
CA LEU A 63 17.19 -7.33 9.21
C LEU A 63 16.91 -8.62 9.98
N HIS A 64 17.69 -9.68 9.74
CA HIS A 64 17.55 -10.93 10.48
C HIS A 64 17.92 -10.80 11.95
N LYS A 65 18.99 -10.05 12.28
CA LYS A 65 19.43 -9.82 13.66
C LYS A 65 18.41 -9.01 14.46
N MET A 66 17.82 -7.98 13.85
CA MET A 66 16.80 -7.15 14.49
C MET A 66 15.45 -7.87 14.62
N ASP A 67 15.17 -8.79 13.67
CA ASP A 67 13.93 -9.54 13.54
C ASP A 67 12.64 -8.72 13.74
N SER A 68 12.55 -7.57 13.07
CA SER A 68 11.40 -6.65 13.20
C SER A 68 10.07 -7.25 12.71
N ASP A 69 9.01 -7.09 13.48
CA ASP A 69 7.66 -7.52 13.08
C ASP A 69 7.05 -6.67 11.97
N VAL A 70 7.42 -5.38 11.93
CA VAL A 70 6.90 -4.40 10.98
C VAL A 70 8.05 -3.72 10.25
N LEU A 71 7.96 -3.69 8.93
CA LEU A 71 8.83 -2.89 8.06
C LEU A 71 8.06 -1.64 7.63
N VAL A 72 8.66 -0.47 7.82
CA VAL A 72 8.03 0.83 7.56
C VAL A 72 8.86 1.59 6.53
N GLY A 73 8.20 2.26 5.61
CA GLY A 73 8.81 3.28 4.77
C GLY A 73 7.80 3.92 3.84
N HIS A 74 8.28 4.60 2.81
CA HIS A 74 7.46 5.40 1.93
C HIS A 74 7.58 4.93 0.48
N ASN A 75 6.47 4.42 -0.08
CA ASN A 75 6.42 3.78 -1.39
C ASN A 75 7.30 2.50 -1.48
N ILE A 76 7.52 1.83 -0.34
CA ILE A 76 8.32 0.60 -0.28
C ILE A 76 7.71 -0.49 -1.16
N SER A 77 6.39 -0.62 -1.13
CA SER A 77 5.69 -1.68 -1.87
C SER A 77 5.66 -1.42 -3.38
N GLY A 78 5.64 -0.15 -3.79
CA GLY A 78 5.59 0.26 -5.19
C GLY A 78 6.94 0.38 -5.88
N PHE A 79 8.03 0.51 -5.11
CA PHE A 79 9.36 0.77 -5.67
C PHE A 79 10.48 0.03 -4.93
N ASP A 80 10.70 0.31 -3.64
CA ASP A 80 11.94 -0.12 -2.95
C ASP A 80 12.10 -1.64 -2.91
N LEU A 81 11.04 -2.39 -2.59
CA LEU A 81 11.09 -3.85 -2.54
C LEU A 81 11.33 -4.48 -3.91
N ASP A 82 10.74 -3.91 -4.96
CA ASP A 82 10.93 -4.38 -6.32
C ASP A 82 12.39 -4.23 -6.74
N VAL A 83 12.94 -3.02 -6.57
CA VAL A 83 14.34 -2.73 -6.83
C VAL A 83 15.24 -3.62 -5.98
N LEU A 84 15.01 -3.72 -4.67
CA LEU A 84 15.82 -4.52 -3.76
C LEU A 84 15.89 -5.99 -4.17
N LEU A 85 14.76 -6.60 -4.55
CA LEU A 85 14.69 -8.00 -4.96
C LEU A 85 15.32 -8.22 -6.33
N HIS A 86 15.07 -7.34 -7.31
CA HIS A 86 15.71 -7.42 -8.62
C HIS A 86 17.23 -7.22 -8.54
N ARG A 87 17.72 -6.28 -7.72
CA ARG A 87 19.15 -6.11 -7.46
C ARG A 87 19.75 -7.32 -6.74
N SER A 88 19.02 -7.92 -5.80
CA SER A 88 19.44 -9.17 -5.16
C SER A 88 19.62 -10.31 -6.16
N GLN A 89 18.71 -10.44 -7.14
CA GLN A 89 18.83 -11.42 -8.22
C GLN A 89 20.02 -11.09 -9.15
N ALA A 90 20.17 -9.83 -9.58
CA ALA A 90 21.25 -9.40 -10.47
C ALA A 90 22.64 -9.59 -9.83
N CYS A 91 22.79 -9.28 -8.54
CA CYS A 91 24.01 -9.49 -7.77
C CYS A 91 24.19 -10.95 -7.31
N ARG A 92 23.30 -11.86 -7.72
CA ARG A 92 23.30 -13.30 -7.40
C ARG A 92 23.29 -13.62 -5.90
N VAL A 93 22.66 -12.77 -5.09
CA VAL A 93 22.56 -12.94 -3.63
C VAL A 93 21.98 -14.32 -3.33
N PRO A 94 22.63 -15.13 -2.47
CA PRO A 94 22.22 -16.51 -2.25
C PRO A 94 20.86 -16.57 -1.53
N SER A 95 20.17 -17.68 -1.69
CA SER A 95 18.83 -17.89 -1.13
C SER A 95 18.78 -17.85 0.39
N SER A 96 19.84 -18.32 1.04
CA SER A 96 20.04 -18.21 2.48
C SER A 96 20.19 -16.76 2.98
N MET A 97 20.38 -15.79 2.10
CA MET A 97 20.48 -14.36 2.45
C MET A 97 19.22 -13.60 2.06
N TRP A 98 18.77 -13.65 0.79
CA TRP A 98 17.61 -12.84 0.39
C TRP A 98 16.32 -13.26 1.10
N SER A 99 16.15 -14.54 1.44
CA SER A 99 14.93 -15.01 2.12
C SER A 99 14.80 -14.50 3.56
N LYS A 100 15.89 -13.99 4.16
CA LYS A 100 15.87 -13.30 5.47
C LYS A 100 15.12 -11.98 5.47
N LEU A 101 14.78 -11.45 4.29
CA LEU A 101 13.87 -10.32 4.15
C LEU A 101 12.51 -10.62 4.81
N GLY A 102 11.99 -11.83 4.62
CA GLY A 102 10.84 -12.35 5.36
C GLY A 102 11.25 -13.15 6.59
N ARG A 103 10.33 -13.97 7.10
CA ARG A 103 10.59 -15.00 8.13
C ARG A 103 10.43 -16.42 7.60
N LEU A 104 10.12 -16.59 6.32
CA LEU A 104 10.04 -17.89 5.67
C LEU A 104 11.31 -18.17 4.87
N ASN A 105 12.06 -19.19 5.29
CA ASN A 105 13.23 -19.66 4.54
C ASN A 105 12.79 -20.22 3.18
N ARG A 106 13.40 -19.73 2.10
CA ARG A 106 13.06 -20.10 0.73
C ARG A 106 14.32 -20.40 -0.07
N SER A 107 14.28 -21.49 -0.83
CA SER A 107 15.38 -21.90 -1.71
C SER A 107 15.37 -21.15 -3.04
N THR A 108 14.19 -20.85 -3.56
CA THR A 108 13.99 -20.19 -4.87
C THR A 108 13.25 -18.87 -4.71
N MET A 109 13.71 -17.85 -5.44
CA MET A 109 13.03 -16.56 -5.48
C MET A 109 11.79 -16.69 -6.38
N PRO A 110 10.63 -16.12 -5.98
CA PRO A 110 9.48 -15.99 -6.87
C PRO A 110 9.86 -15.32 -8.18
N LYS A 111 9.15 -15.64 -9.26
CA LYS A 111 9.31 -14.93 -10.52
C LYS A 111 8.81 -13.50 -10.34
N LEU A 112 9.72 -12.54 -10.42
CA LEU A 112 9.45 -11.11 -10.41
C LEU A 112 9.13 -10.71 -11.85
N ASP A 113 7.86 -10.76 -12.23
CA ASP A 113 7.45 -10.44 -13.60
C ASP A 113 7.45 -8.92 -13.80
N ARG A 114 8.20 -8.46 -14.80
CA ARG A 114 8.31 -7.03 -15.18
C ARG A 114 7.05 -6.45 -15.84
N ARG A 115 5.88 -7.11 -15.73
CA ARG A 115 4.68 -6.62 -16.41
C ARG A 115 4.24 -5.30 -15.80
N GLY A 116 4.32 -4.27 -16.63
CA GLY A 116 4.26 -2.86 -16.27
C GLY A 116 3.12 -2.56 -15.33
N LYS A 117 3.49 -2.01 -14.17
CA LYS A 117 2.53 -1.48 -13.21
C LYS A 117 2.55 0.03 -13.27
N THR A 118 1.36 0.58 -13.40
CA THR A 118 1.05 1.96 -13.08
C THR A 118 1.54 2.28 -11.67
N PHE A 119 2.32 3.35 -11.55
CA PHE A 119 2.82 3.86 -10.27
C PHE A 119 1.68 3.97 -9.24
N GLY A 120 1.88 3.44 -8.03
CA GLY A 120 0.94 3.60 -6.91
C GLY A 120 -0.13 2.51 -6.73
N PHE A 121 -0.10 1.41 -7.49
CA PHE A 121 -0.82 0.18 -7.14
C PHE A 121 0.16 -0.76 -6.42
N GLY A 122 -0.15 -1.14 -5.17
CA GLY A 122 0.78 -1.82 -4.26
C GLY A 122 1.50 -3.07 -4.81
N ALA A 123 2.48 -3.55 -4.04
CA ALA A 123 3.40 -4.63 -4.43
C ALA A 123 2.72 -5.86 -5.06
N ASP A 124 3.39 -6.44 -6.05
CA ASP A 124 3.04 -7.74 -6.64
C ASP A 124 2.87 -8.81 -5.55
N PRO A 125 1.82 -9.66 -5.59
CA PRO A 125 1.74 -10.86 -4.78
C PRO A 125 3.06 -11.64 -4.67
N ALA A 126 3.85 -11.73 -5.75
CA ALA A 126 5.16 -12.37 -5.74
C ALA A 126 6.15 -11.65 -4.81
N ILE A 127 6.27 -10.32 -4.93
CA ILE A 127 7.10 -9.46 -4.07
C ILE A 127 6.64 -9.54 -2.61
N MET A 128 5.34 -9.42 -2.37
CA MET A 128 4.77 -9.51 -1.03
C MET A 128 5.03 -10.88 -0.39
N SER A 129 5.11 -11.94 -1.20
CA SER A 129 5.45 -13.26 -0.69
C SER A 129 6.88 -13.33 -0.15
N CYS A 130 7.83 -12.54 -0.65
CA CYS A 130 9.21 -12.51 -0.15
C CYS A 130 9.32 -11.92 1.26
N VAL A 131 8.36 -11.09 1.66
CA VAL A 131 8.30 -10.44 2.98
C VAL A 131 7.39 -11.22 3.94
N ALA A 132 6.97 -12.43 3.56
CA ALA A 132 6.07 -13.26 4.37
C ALA A 132 6.58 -13.45 5.81
N GLY A 133 5.69 -13.22 6.77
CA GLY A 133 6.00 -13.27 8.21
C GLY A 133 6.39 -11.93 8.84
N ARG A 134 6.54 -10.87 8.04
CA ARG A 134 6.64 -9.49 8.52
C ARG A 134 5.50 -8.65 7.95
N LEU A 135 5.00 -7.70 8.72
CA LEU A 135 4.02 -6.72 8.25
C LEU A 135 4.76 -5.62 7.47
N LEU A 136 4.18 -5.19 6.36
CA LEU A 136 4.69 -4.07 5.58
C LEU A 136 3.76 -2.87 5.76
N CYS A 137 4.29 -1.80 6.33
CA CYS A 137 3.61 -0.53 6.51
C CYS A 137 4.15 0.49 5.49
N ASP A 138 3.46 0.60 4.37
CA ASP A 138 3.77 1.58 3.34
C ASP A 138 3.02 2.89 3.63
N THR A 139 3.75 3.89 4.11
CA THR A 139 3.18 5.19 4.46
C THR A 139 2.59 5.92 3.26
N TYR A 140 3.08 5.69 2.04
CA TYR A 140 2.48 6.28 0.83
C TYR A 140 1.04 5.79 0.62
N LEU A 141 0.83 4.47 0.70
CA LEU A 141 -0.51 3.88 0.59
C LEU A 141 -1.42 4.27 1.76
N CYS A 142 -0.87 4.27 2.97
CA CYS A 142 -1.63 4.64 4.16
C CYS A 142 -2.05 6.11 4.13
N SER A 143 -1.17 7.02 3.71
CA SER A 143 -1.50 8.44 3.55
C SER A 143 -2.60 8.65 2.51
N ARG A 144 -2.61 7.88 1.41
CA ARG A 144 -3.71 7.95 0.41
C ARG A 144 -5.06 7.48 0.94
N ASP A 145 -5.07 6.52 1.88
CA ASP A 145 -6.30 6.04 2.51
C ASP A 145 -6.81 7.04 3.57
N LEU A 146 -5.90 7.70 4.29
CA LEU A 146 -6.20 8.49 5.48
C LEU A 146 -6.30 10.00 5.25
N LEU A 147 -5.58 10.54 4.26
CA LEU A 147 -5.48 11.97 4.00
C LEU A 147 -6.16 12.36 2.68
N LYS A 148 -6.50 13.64 2.57
CA LYS A 148 -6.95 14.28 1.33
C LYS A 148 -5.93 15.33 0.95
N GLU A 149 -4.86 14.91 0.28
CA GLU A 149 -3.76 15.76 -0.15
C GLU A 149 -3.65 15.80 -1.68
N VAL A 150 -3.07 16.89 -2.19
CA VAL A 150 -2.82 17.06 -3.64
C VAL A 150 -1.70 16.14 -4.14
N SER A 151 -0.71 15.90 -3.29
CA SER A 151 0.42 15.01 -3.55
C SER A 151 0.71 14.17 -2.32
N TYR A 152 1.12 12.93 -2.54
CA TYR A 152 1.47 11.99 -1.49
C TYR A 152 2.98 11.71 -1.47
N SER A 153 3.80 12.52 -2.13
CA SER A 153 5.25 12.37 -2.05
C SER A 153 5.76 12.65 -0.64
N LEU A 154 6.86 11.99 -0.24
CA LEU A 154 7.46 12.18 1.07
C LEU A 154 7.82 13.65 1.32
N THR A 155 8.32 14.37 0.30
CA THR A 155 8.65 15.79 0.38
C THR A 155 7.43 16.65 0.72
N HIS A 156 6.29 16.39 0.07
CA HIS A 156 5.05 17.13 0.33
C HIS A 156 4.49 16.81 1.71
N LEU A 157 4.37 15.52 2.04
CA LEU A 157 3.81 15.08 3.32
C LEU A 157 4.68 15.48 4.52
N ALA A 158 6.01 15.46 4.39
CA ALA A 158 6.91 15.97 5.43
C ALA A 158 6.65 17.46 5.71
N LYS A 159 6.39 18.25 4.66
CA LYS A 159 6.10 19.67 4.81
C LYS A 159 4.71 19.93 5.39
N THR A 160 3.66 19.32 4.85
CA THR A 160 2.28 19.63 5.24
C THR A 160 1.88 18.98 6.57
N GLN A 161 2.33 17.75 6.82
CA GLN A 161 1.90 16.98 7.99
C GLN A 161 2.90 17.08 9.16
N LEU A 162 4.20 17.16 8.87
CA LEU A 162 5.26 17.16 9.90
C LEU A 162 5.91 18.54 10.12
N ASN A 163 5.61 19.55 9.30
CA ASN A 163 6.28 20.86 9.29
C ASN A 163 7.81 20.76 9.15
N GLN A 164 8.30 19.76 8.42
CA GLN A 164 9.73 19.54 8.17
C GLN A 164 10.07 19.71 6.69
N SER A 165 11.23 20.31 6.40
CA SER A 165 11.73 20.47 5.03
C SER A 165 12.66 19.33 4.67
N ARG A 166 12.28 18.55 3.65
CA ARG A 166 13.09 17.48 3.08
C ARG A 166 13.83 17.99 1.84
N LYS A 167 15.14 17.75 1.76
CA LYS A 167 15.94 17.98 0.55
C LYS A 167 15.93 16.72 -0.31
N GLU A 168 15.59 16.87 -1.58
CA GLU A 168 15.56 15.79 -2.54
C GLU A 168 16.81 15.84 -3.43
N VAL A 169 17.48 14.70 -3.60
CA VAL A 169 18.67 14.57 -4.44
C VAL A 169 18.28 13.90 -5.75
N ALA A 170 18.55 14.56 -6.86
CA ALA A 170 18.29 13.98 -8.18
C ALA A 170 19.30 12.85 -8.48
N PRO A 171 18.89 11.78 -9.20
CA PRO A 171 19.78 10.65 -9.49
C PRO A 171 21.10 11.02 -10.19
N HIS A 172 21.10 12.07 -11.02
CA HIS A 172 22.29 12.54 -11.73
C HIS A 172 23.27 13.32 -10.85
N ASP A 173 22.85 13.76 -9.65
CA ASP A 173 23.71 14.43 -8.68
C ASP A 173 24.39 13.46 -7.71
N VAL A 174 23.84 12.24 -7.56
CA VAL A 174 24.41 11.21 -6.68
C VAL A 174 25.89 10.94 -6.97
N PRO A 175 26.35 10.74 -8.23
CA PRO A 175 27.78 10.55 -8.50
C PRO A 175 28.66 11.74 -8.10
N LYS A 176 28.14 12.98 -8.19
CA LYS A 176 28.88 14.19 -7.79
C LYS A 176 29.12 14.22 -6.28
N MET A 177 28.16 13.71 -5.49
CA MET A 177 28.29 13.64 -4.04
C MET A 177 29.33 12.63 -3.57
N PHE A 178 29.76 11.69 -4.43
CA PHE A 178 30.87 10.77 -4.16
C PHE A 178 32.27 11.39 -4.38
N GLN A 179 32.39 12.68 -4.69
CA GLN A 179 33.69 13.33 -4.91
C GLN A 179 34.41 13.72 -3.61
N THR A 180 33.68 14.16 -2.58
CA THR A 180 34.25 14.60 -1.29
C THR A 180 33.66 13.81 -0.13
N ALA A 181 34.42 13.65 0.95
CA ALA A 181 33.92 12.96 2.15
C ALA A 181 32.71 13.69 2.75
N LYS A 182 32.74 15.02 2.78
CA LYS A 182 31.64 15.86 3.29
C LYS A 182 30.35 15.67 2.47
N SER A 183 30.42 15.79 1.15
CA SER A 183 29.23 15.60 0.29
C SER A 183 28.68 14.17 0.40
N LEU A 184 29.55 13.17 0.57
CA LEU A 184 29.10 11.79 0.74
C LEU A 184 28.41 11.57 2.09
N MET A 185 28.89 12.22 3.15
CA MET A 185 28.23 12.23 4.46
C MET A 185 26.86 12.92 4.39
N GLU A 186 26.73 14.04 3.69
CA GLU A 186 25.43 14.69 3.45
C GLU A 186 24.45 13.77 2.71
N LEU A 187 24.91 13.01 1.71
CA LEU A 187 24.07 12.03 1.01
C LEU A 187 23.56 10.93 1.96
N ILE A 188 24.43 10.46 2.86
CA ILE A 188 24.06 9.47 3.88
C ILE A 188 22.98 10.03 4.82
N GLU A 189 23.17 11.26 5.30
CA GLU A 189 22.22 11.94 6.19
C GLU A 189 20.86 12.16 5.51
N TYR A 190 20.81 12.42 4.21
CA TYR A 190 19.54 12.50 3.48
C TYR A 190 18.79 11.17 3.48
N GLY A 191 19.47 10.05 3.22
CA GLY A 191 18.84 8.73 3.27
C GLY A 191 18.35 8.34 4.68
N GLU A 192 19.12 8.70 5.71
CA GLU A 192 18.72 8.49 7.11
C GLU A 192 17.50 9.36 7.48
N THR A 193 17.48 10.61 7.01
CA THR A 193 16.36 11.54 7.20
C THR A 193 15.09 10.98 6.55
N ASP A 194 15.18 10.38 5.37
CA ASP A 194 14.03 9.80 4.69
C ASP A 194 13.41 8.61 5.45
N ALA A 195 14.27 7.74 6.01
CA ALA A 195 13.83 6.65 6.86
C ALA A 195 13.16 7.18 8.13
N TRP A 196 13.73 8.22 8.74
CA TRP A 196 13.17 8.88 9.92
C TRP A 196 11.80 9.53 9.64
N LEU A 197 11.69 10.29 8.55
CA LEU A 197 10.44 10.94 8.12
C LEU A 197 9.34 9.92 7.86
N SER A 198 9.68 8.80 7.23
CA SER A 198 8.71 7.71 6.99
C SER A 198 8.20 7.11 8.31
N MET A 199 9.09 6.89 9.27
CA MET A 199 8.70 6.40 10.59
C MET A 199 7.86 7.44 11.37
N GLU A 200 8.28 8.71 11.35
CA GLU A 200 7.56 9.81 12.02
C GLU A 200 6.16 9.98 11.43
N LEU A 201 6.01 9.89 10.11
CA LEU A 201 4.71 9.94 9.43
C LEU A 201 3.80 8.78 9.84
N MET A 202 4.32 7.57 9.97
CA MET A 202 3.56 6.41 10.46
C MET A 202 2.99 6.67 11.87
N PHE A 203 3.80 7.24 12.76
CA PHE A 203 3.37 7.58 14.12
C PHE A 203 2.36 8.73 14.13
N TYR A 204 2.62 9.79 13.36
CA TYR A 204 1.74 10.95 13.24
C TYR A 204 0.34 10.56 12.79
N LEU A 205 0.25 9.70 11.77
CA LEU A 205 -1.03 9.19 11.26
C LEU A 205 -1.61 8.03 12.07
N SER A 206 -0.93 7.59 13.13
CA SER A 206 -1.34 6.44 13.97
C SER A 206 -1.72 5.21 13.14
N VAL A 207 -0.93 4.91 12.09
CA VAL A 207 -1.26 3.88 11.10
C VAL A 207 -1.44 2.51 11.74
N LEU A 208 -0.50 2.09 12.59
CA LEU A 208 -0.53 0.75 13.19
C LEU A 208 -1.72 0.58 14.17
N PRO A 209 -1.97 1.48 15.14
CA PRO A 209 -3.17 1.39 15.98
C PRO A 209 -4.47 1.34 15.18
N LEU A 210 -4.63 2.23 14.19
CA LEU A 210 -5.85 2.33 13.40
C LEU A 210 -6.09 1.07 12.57
N THR A 211 -5.07 0.61 11.84
CA THR A 211 -5.18 -0.59 11.00
C THR A 211 -5.35 -1.86 11.82
N ARG A 212 -4.79 -1.93 13.04
CA ARG A 212 -5.08 -3.02 13.99
C ARG A 212 -6.55 -3.06 14.36
N GLN A 213 -7.16 -1.93 14.71
CA GLN A 213 -8.59 -1.89 15.07
C GLN A 213 -9.48 -2.29 13.88
N LEU A 214 -9.17 -1.76 12.69
CA LEU A 214 -9.89 -2.14 11.46
C LEU A 214 -9.78 -3.64 11.15
N THR A 215 -8.62 -4.23 11.42
CA THR A 215 -8.39 -5.67 11.25
C THR A 215 -9.16 -6.48 12.29
N ASN A 216 -9.19 -6.04 13.55
CA ASN A 216 -9.96 -6.71 14.60
C ASN A 216 -11.47 -6.68 14.32
N ILE A 217 -11.98 -5.56 13.80
CA ILE A 217 -13.41 -5.42 13.44
C ILE A 217 -13.75 -6.34 12.26
N SER A 218 -12.94 -6.32 11.20
CA SER A 218 -13.23 -7.12 10.00
C SER A 218 -12.87 -8.60 10.12
N GLY A 219 -11.99 -8.96 11.06
CA GLY A 219 -11.51 -10.33 11.24
C GLY A 219 -10.64 -10.85 10.07
N ASN A 220 -9.99 -9.96 9.33
CA ASN A 220 -9.09 -10.30 8.22
C ASN A 220 -7.61 -10.34 8.67
N LEU A 221 -6.69 -10.54 7.71
CA LEU A 221 -5.25 -10.48 7.98
C LEU A 221 -4.76 -9.03 8.02
N TRP A 222 -4.02 -8.64 9.07
CA TRP A 222 -3.54 -7.27 9.25
C TRP A 222 -2.68 -6.77 8.07
N GLY A 223 -1.83 -7.63 7.51
CA GLY A 223 -1.03 -7.30 6.33
C GLY A 223 -1.86 -6.91 5.11
N LYS A 224 -3.11 -7.39 5.00
CA LYS A 224 -4.05 -6.99 3.94
C LYS A 224 -4.72 -5.66 4.22
N THR A 225 -5.01 -5.37 5.48
CA THR A 225 -5.50 -4.04 5.89
C THR A 225 -4.47 -2.95 5.61
N LEU A 226 -3.18 -3.21 5.89
CA LEU A 226 -2.08 -2.28 5.57
C LEU A 226 -1.89 -2.04 4.06
N GLN A 227 -2.36 -2.95 3.20
CA GLN A 227 -2.32 -2.80 1.74
C GLN A 227 -3.51 -1.98 1.19
N GLY A 228 -4.40 -1.47 2.04
CA GLY A 228 -5.55 -0.67 1.61
C GLY A 228 -6.72 -1.47 1.02
N ALA A 229 -6.78 -2.79 1.23
CA ALA A 229 -7.81 -3.67 0.66
C ALA A 229 -9.18 -3.51 1.36
N ARG A 230 -9.91 -2.42 1.07
CA ARG A 230 -11.24 -2.11 1.67
C ARG A 230 -12.28 -3.20 1.41
N ALA A 231 -12.40 -3.66 0.16
CA ALA A 231 -13.37 -4.70 -0.20
C ALA A 231 -13.12 -6.01 0.56
N GLN A 232 -11.86 -6.40 0.70
CA GLN A 232 -11.48 -7.62 1.43
C GLN A 232 -11.81 -7.53 2.93
N ARG A 233 -11.76 -6.33 3.53
CA ARG A 233 -12.22 -6.14 4.92
C ARG A 233 -13.72 -6.41 5.05
N VAL A 234 -14.53 -5.85 4.15
CA VAL A 234 -15.98 -6.06 4.15
C VAL A 234 -16.31 -7.53 3.85
N GLU A 235 -15.60 -8.17 2.92
CA GLU A 235 -15.75 -9.60 2.62
C GLU A 235 -15.56 -10.45 3.89
N TYR A 236 -14.45 -10.28 4.61
CA TYR A 236 -14.19 -11.06 5.84
C TYR A 236 -15.21 -10.79 6.94
N LEU A 237 -15.62 -9.53 7.12
CA LEU A 237 -16.65 -9.17 8.08
C LEU A 237 -17.95 -9.94 7.81
N LEU A 238 -18.42 -9.93 6.56
CA LEU A 238 -19.63 -10.66 6.17
C LEU A 238 -19.44 -12.18 6.28
N LEU A 239 -18.27 -12.72 5.88
CA LEU A 239 -17.98 -14.15 6.00
C LEU A 239 -18.10 -14.62 7.46
N HIS A 240 -17.55 -13.88 8.42
CA HIS A 240 -17.65 -14.21 9.84
C HIS A 240 -19.09 -14.20 10.33
N GLU A 241 -19.86 -13.16 9.97
CA GLU A 241 -21.25 -12.98 10.44
C GLU A 241 -22.22 -14.01 9.86
N PHE A 242 -22.13 -14.29 8.55
CA PHE A 242 -22.93 -15.33 7.92
C PHE A 242 -22.55 -16.73 8.42
N HIS A 243 -21.25 -17.00 8.63
CA HIS A 243 -20.79 -18.27 9.17
C HIS A 243 -21.27 -18.50 10.62
N LYS A 244 -21.23 -17.46 11.47
CA LYS A 244 -21.76 -17.49 12.84
C LYS A 244 -23.24 -17.88 12.87
N LYS A 245 -24.02 -17.38 11.90
CA LYS A 245 -25.45 -17.70 11.71
C LYS A 245 -25.72 -18.98 10.92
N LYS A 246 -24.69 -19.79 10.63
CA LYS A 246 -24.79 -21.09 9.93
C LYS A 246 -25.30 -21.00 8.48
N TYR A 247 -25.08 -19.88 7.81
CA TYR A 247 -25.31 -19.77 6.37
C TYR A 247 -24.17 -20.41 5.58
N ILE A 248 -24.50 -20.93 4.40
CA ILE A 248 -23.51 -21.26 3.38
C ILE A 248 -23.09 -19.97 2.69
N VAL A 249 -21.78 -19.74 2.60
CA VAL A 249 -21.21 -18.55 1.97
C VAL A 249 -20.82 -18.83 0.52
N PRO A 250 -20.79 -17.79 -0.35
CA PRO A 250 -20.38 -17.97 -1.74
C PRO A 250 -18.93 -18.44 -1.85
N ASP A 251 -18.68 -19.35 -2.80
CA ASP A 251 -17.32 -19.74 -3.15
C ASP A 251 -16.55 -18.56 -3.75
N LYS A 252 -15.25 -18.53 -3.47
CA LYS A 252 -14.37 -17.51 -4.05
C LYS A 252 -14.30 -17.69 -5.56
N PHE A 253 -14.73 -16.69 -6.30
CA PHE A 253 -14.67 -16.71 -7.75
C PHE A 253 -13.21 -16.77 -8.23
N SER A 254 -12.81 -17.93 -8.77
CA SER A 254 -11.56 -18.04 -9.53
C SER A 254 -11.75 -17.40 -10.90
N ASN A 255 -10.75 -16.68 -11.40
CA ASN A 255 -10.79 -16.11 -12.75
C ASN A 255 -11.03 -17.20 -13.82
N ASN A 256 -10.63 -18.45 -13.57
CA ASN A 256 -10.87 -19.57 -14.48
C ASN A 256 -12.35 -19.99 -14.55
N ALA A 257 -13.17 -19.66 -13.54
CA ALA A 257 -14.61 -19.96 -13.55
C ALA A 257 -15.42 -18.94 -14.38
N LYS A 258 -14.84 -17.78 -14.73
CA LYS A 258 -15.47 -16.81 -15.63
C LYS A 258 -15.57 -17.36 -17.06
N GLU A 259 -14.53 -18.05 -17.54
CA GLU A 259 -14.54 -18.69 -18.88
C GLU A 259 -15.65 -19.74 -19.01
N THR A 260 -15.90 -20.55 -17.96
CA THR A 260 -16.90 -21.62 -17.99
C THR A 260 -18.35 -21.11 -17.92
N LYS A 261 -18.61 -19.97 -17.26
CA LYS A 261 -19.94 -19.33 -17.25
C LYS A 261 -20.24 -18.54 -18.52
N LEU A 262 -19.22 -17.95 -19.16
CA LEU A 262 -19.34 -17.27 -20.45
C LEU A 262 -19.63 -18.23 -21.61
N THR A 263 -18.99 -19.40 -21.63
CA THR A 263 -19.27 -20.45 -22.63
C THR A 263 -20.70 -21.00 -22.53
N LYS A 264 -21.27 -21.13 -21.31
CA LYS A 264 -22.66 -21.58 -21.15
C LYS A 264 -23.71 -20.55 -21.60
N ARG A 265 -23.42 -19.23 -21.46
CA ARG A 265 -24.28 -18.15 -21.98
C ARG A 265 -24.18 -17.97 -23.50
N ARG A 266 -23.05 -18.31 -24.12
CA ARG A 266 -22.87 -18.25 -25.59
C ARG A 266 -23.65 -19.33 -26.35
N VAL A 267 -24.02 -20.44 -25.71
CA VAL A 267 -24.76 -21.53 -26.38
C VAL A 267 -26.28 -21.25 -26.46
N THR A 268 -26.82 -20.39 -25.59
CA THR A 268 -28.28 -20.11 -25.54
C THR A 268 -28.74 -18.87 -26.28
N HIS A 269 -27.83 -17.97 -26.67
CA HIS A 269 -28.17 -16.83 -27.54
C HIS A 269 -27.23 -16.77 -28.74
N GLY A 270 -27.79 -17.13 -29.89
CA GLY A 270 -27.10 -17.08 -31.17
C GLY A 270 -26.68 -15.66 -31.55
N VAL A 271 -25.42 -15.58 -31.95
CA VAL A 271 -24.84 -14.68 -32.97
C VAL A 271 -25.38 -13.24 -33.00
N ASP A 272 -24.68 -12.33 -32.32
CA ASP A 272 -24.29 -11.09 -32.98
C ASP A 272 -22.88 -10.66 -32.55
N GLY A 273 -22.08 -10.25 -33.52
CA GLY A 273 -20.64 -10.10 -33.44
C GLY A 273 -20.22 -8.81 -32.73
N GLY A 274 -19.34 -8.95 -31.73
CA GLY A 274 -18.61 -7.84 -31.13
C GLY A 274 -17.53 -8.37 -30.20
N ASN A 275 -16.26 -8.21 -30.60
CA ASN A 275 -15.09 -8.56 -29.79
C ASN A 275 -15.19 -7.93 -28.39
N LEU A 276 -15.24 -8.79 -27.37
CA LEU A 276 -15.17 -8.41 -25.96
C LEU A 276 -13.91 -9.05 -25.38
N ASP A 277 -12.82 -8.28 -25.42
CA ASP A 277 -11.59 -8.56 -24.71
C ASP A 277 -11.73 -8.15 -23.23
N ASP A 278 -11.33 -9.07 -22.35
CA ASP A 278 -11.31 -8.96 -20.89
C ASP A 278 -10.34 -7.89 -20.36
N ALA A 279 -10.66 -7.30 -19.20
CA ALA A 279 -9.70 -7.06 -18.11
C ALA A 279 -10.34 -6.45 -16.85
N ASP A 280 -9.89 -6.99 -15.71
CA ASP A 280 -9.81 -6.46 -14.34
C ASP A 280 -11.01 -5.80 -13.64
N ILE A 281 -11.32 -6.37 -12.46
CA ILE A 281 -12.07 -5.75 -11.37
C ILE A 281 -11.05 -5.54 -10.25
N ASN A 282 -10.29 -4.46 -10.38
CA ASN A 282 -9.51 -3.85 -9.30
C ASN A 282 -9.34 -2.35 -9.58
N ASP A 283 -10.40 -1.73 -10.11
CA ASP A 283 -10.41 -0.28 -10.34
C ASP A 283 -10.74 0.45 -9.03
N ALA A 284 -9.75 0.50 -8.13
CA ALA A 284 -9.64 1.58 -7.17
C ALA A 284 -9.08 2.79 -7.93
N ASN A 285 -9.99 3.45 -8.64
CA ASN A 285 -9.73 4.65 -9.42
C ASN A 285 -9.20 5.74 -8.48
N TYR A 286 -7.93 6.10 -8.63
CA TYR A 286 -7.32 7.24 -7.95
C TYR A 286 -6.42 7.98 -8.93
N HIS A 287 -6.80 9.22 -9.20
CA HIS A 287 -6.10 10.18 -10.03
C HIS A 287 -4.64 10.39 -9.57
N ASN A 288 -3.70 10.41 -10.52
CA ASN A 288 -2.92 11.62 -10.74
C ASN A 288 -2.27 11.67 -12.14
N GLU A 289 -2.03 12.91 -12.55
CA GLU A 289 -1.69 13.42 -13.87
C GLU A 289 -0.43 12.81 -14.51
N ALA A 290 -0.57 12.37 -15.76
CA ALA A 290 0.49 12.39 -16.78
C ALA A 290 -0.13 12.29 -18.19
N SER A 291 0.11 13.32 -19.00
CA SER A 291 -0.02 13.45 -20.47
C SER A 291 -1.34 13.01 -21.17
N GLU A 292 -1.96 13.99 -21.82
CA GLU A 292 -3.31 14.01 -22.43
C GLU A 292 -3.58 13.09 -23.64
N SER A 293 -2.65 12.23 -24.08
CA SER A 293 -2.79 11.58 -25.40
C SER A 293 -3.30 10.12 -25.42
N ASP A 294 -3.42 9.41 -24.30
CA ASP A 294 -3.76 7.96 -24.32
C ASP A 294 -5.06 7.54 -23.60
N TYR A 295 -5.85 8.48 -23.05
CA TYR A 295 -7.04 8.19 -22.22
C TYR A 295 -8.36 7.90 -22.98
N LYS A 296 -8.33 7.44 -24.23
CA LYS A 296 -9.59 7.19 -25.00
C LYS A 296 -10.11 5.76 -25.04
N LYS A 297 -9.49 4.80 -24.33
CA LYS A 297 -10.07 3.44 -24.21
C LYS A 297 -10.04 2.96 -22.76
N ASN A 298 -11.22 2.55 -22.27
CA ASN A 298 -11.46 1.73 -21.07
C ASN A 298 -11.91 2.42 -19.78
N LYS A 299 -12.95 3.28 -19.82
CA LYS A 299 -13.82 3.48 -18.64
C LYS A 299 -15.09 2.66 -18.85
N LYS A 300 -15.25 1.56 -18.10
CA LYS A 300 -16.47 0.74 -18.15
C LYS A 300 -17.68 1.61 -17.79
N ALA A 301 -18.76 1.50 -18.56
CA ALA A 301 -20.01 2.17 -18.25
C ALA A 301 -20.55 1.72 -16.89
N ALA A 302 -21.24 2.62 -16.18
CA ALA A 302 -21.85 2.30 -14.89
C ALA A 302 -22.88 1.17 -15.06
N SER A 303 -22.84 0.19 -14.17
CA SER A 303 -23.72 -0.98 -14.22
C SER A 303 -25.08 -0.78 -13.54
N TYR A 304 -25.25 0.29 -12.75
CA TYR A 304 -26.49 0.67 -12.08
C TYR A 304 -26.52 2.18 -11.80
N ALA A 305 -27.70 2.72 -11.49
CA ALA A 305 -27.87 4.14 -11.18
C ALA A 305 -27.22 4.52 -9.84
N GLY A 306 -26.52 5.67 -9.80
CA GLY A 306 -25.84 6.19 -8.61
C GLY A 306 -26.69 7.18 -7.80
N GLY A 307 -26.02 8.01 -7.02
CA GLY A 307 -26.67 9.09 -6.27
C GLY A 307 -27.25 10.19 -7.17
N LEU A 308 -28.32 10.83 -6.72
CA LEU A 308 -28.92 11.99 -7.38
C LEU A 308 -28.06 13.23 -7.14
N VAL A 309 -27.72 13.95 -8.21
CA VAL A 309 -27.10 15.27 -8.13
C VAL A 309 -28.13 16.29 -8.60
N LEU A 310 -28.51 17.22 -7.72
CA LEU A 310 -29.39 18.32 -8.09
C LEU A 310 -28.63 19.32 -8.96
N GLU A 311 -29.32 19.90 -9.94
CA GLU A 311 -28.74 20.93 -10.79
C GLU A 311 -28.34 22.15 -9.94
N PRO A 312 -27.06 22.55 -9.95
CA PRO A 312 -26.59 23.65 -9.12
C PRO A 312 -27.10 24.98 -9.67
N LYS A 313 -27.65 25.82 -8.79
CA LYS A 313 -27.92 27.22 -9.11
C LYS A 313 -26.58 27.95 -9.13
N LYS A 314 -26.10 28.30 -10.32
CA LYS A 314 -24.80 28.97 -10.49
C LYS A 314 -24.94 30.46 -10.16
N GLY A 315 -24.03 30.99 -9.37
CA GLY A 315 -24.00 32.42 -9.04
C GLY A 315 -23.11 32.73 -7.84
N LEU A 316 -22.88 34.01 -7.62
CA LEU A 316 -22.35 34.53 -6.36
C LEU A 316 -23.52 34.75 -5.39
N TYR A 317 -23.33 34.38 -4.13
CA TYR A 317 -24.36 34.48 -3.10
C TYR A 317 -23.96 35.48 -2.03
N ASP A 318 -24.74 36.55 -1.89
CA ASP A 318 -24.51 37.60 -0.87
C ASP A 318 -25.21 37.30 0.46
N LYS A 319 -25.91 36.16 0.55
CA LYS A 319 -26.63 35.69 1.75
C LYS A 319 -26.04 34.37 2.24
N TYR A 320 -26.24 34.07 3.53
CA TYR A 320 -25.77 32.82 4.12
C TYR A 320 -26.30 31.59 3.37
N ILE A 321 -25.40 30.65 3.09
CA ILE A 321 -25.72 29.33 2.54
C ILE A 321 -25.72 28.34 3.70
N LEU A 322 -26.86 27.67 3.91
CA LEU A 322 -26.97 26.58 4.87
C LEU A 322 -26.70 25.25 4.15
N LEU A 323 -25.67 24.54 4.59
CA LEU A 323 -25.36 23.18 4.12
C LEU A 323 -25.93 22.17 5.11
N LEU A 324 -26.83 21.32 4.63
CA LEU A 324 -27.41 20.21 5.38
C LEU A 324 -26.97 18.90 4.72
N ASP A 325 -26.55 17.92 5.52
CA ASP A 325 -26.12 16.62 5.04
C ASP A 325 -26.66 15.50 5.94
N PHE A 326 -26.90 14.32 5.38
CA PHE A 326 -27.34 13.13 6.12
C PHE A 326 -26.12 12.38 6.67
N ASN A 327 -26.11 12.13 7.96
CA ASN A 327 -25.09 11.28 8.58
C ASN A 327 -25.24 9.84 8.06
N SER A 328 -24.23 9.34 7.34
CA SER A 328 -24.14 7.94 6.91
C SER A 328 -25.38 7.44 6.16
N LEU A 329 -25.81 8.17 5.12
CA LEU A 329 -27.05 7.90 4.38
C LEU A 329 -27.28 6.42 4.01
N TYR A 330 -26.32 5.76 3.35
CA TYR A 330 -26.50 4.38 2.88
C TYR A 330 -26.56 3.34 4.01
N PRO A 331 -25.65 3.34 5.01
CA PRO A 331 -25.82 2.51 6.20
C PRO A 331 -27.19 2.69 6.87
N SER A 332 -27.67 3.93 6.99
CA SER A 332 -28.98 4.21 7.60
C SER A 332 -30.14 3.67 6.76
N ILE A 333 -30.09 3.80 5.43
CA ILE A 333 -31.09 3.22 4.51
C ILE A 333 -31.10 1.68 4.61
N ILE A 334 -29.93 1.04 4.71
CA ILE A 334 -29.82 -0.41 4.88
C ILE A 334 -30.54 -0.86 6.14
N GLN A 335 -30.37 -0.13 7.25
CA GLN A 335 -31.01 -0.42 8.53
C GLN A 335 -32.52 -0.14 8.50
N GLU A 336 -32.92 1.06 8.09
CA GLU A 336 -34.32 1.52 8.09
C GLU A 336 -35.23 0.62 7.25
N TYR A 337 -34.75 0.23 6.07
CA TYR A 337 -35.53 -0.60 5.14
C TYR A 337 -35.15 -2.09 5.16
N ASN A 338 -34.39 -2.52 6.18
CA ASN A 338 -33.98 -3.91 6.39
C ASN A 338 -33.38 -4.57 5.14
N ILE A 339 -32.51 -3.86 4.41
CA ILE A 339 -31.97 -4.31 3.12
C ILE A 339 -30.87 -5.34 3.35
N CYS A 340 -31.13 -6.61 3.00
CA CYS A 340 -30.17 -7.69 3.17
C CYS A 340 -30.28 -8.75 2.08
N PHE A 341 -29.24 -9.56 1.93
CA PHE A 341 -29.24 -10.81 1.16
C PHE A 341 -30.30 -11.82 1.62
N THR A 342 -30.79 -11.70 2.86
CA THR A 342 -31.74 -12.64 3.48
C THR A 342 -33.18 -12.14 3.50
N THR A 343 -33.39 -10.86 3.17
CA THR A 343 -34.70 -10.21 3.28
C THR A 343 -35.25 -9.77 1.92
N VAL A 344 -34.36 -9.38 0.99
CA VAL A 344 -34.75 -8.88 -0.33
C VAL A 344 -34.73 -10.03 -1.35
N GLU A 345 -35.88 -10.31 -1.96
CA GLU A 345 -36.00 -11.22 -3.09
C GLU A 345 -35.50 -10.55 -4.38
N ARG A 346 -34.53 -11.17 -5.06
CA ARG A 346 -33.91 -10.63 -6.27
C ARG A 346 -34.43 -11.39 -7.49
N SER A 347 -35.00 -10.67 -8.45
CA SER A 347 -35.40 -11.21 -9.74
C SER A 347 -34.18 -11.36 -10.68
N THR A 348 -34.24 -12.33 -11.59
CA THR A 348 -33.21 -12.52 -12.63
C THR A 348 -33.29 -11.50 -13.76
N ASP A 349 -34.40 -10.77 -13.83
CA ASP A 349 -34.80 -9.99 -15.01
C ASP A 349 -34.28 -8.56 -14.96
N GLY A 350 -33.45 -8.24 -13.96
CA GLY A 350 -32.85 -6.92 -13.77
C GLY A 350 -33.82 -5.85 -13.27
N SER A 351 -35.06 -6.23 -12.92
CA SER A 351 -36.00 -5.32 -12.27
C SER A 351 -35.54 -4.97 -10.85
N PHE A 352 -35.86 -3.74 -10.43
CA PHE A 352 -35.51 -3.29 -9.08
C PHE A 352 -36.33 -4.09 -8.05
N PRO A 353 -35.71 -4.70 -7.04
CA PRO A 353 -36.43 -5.52 -6.08
C PRO A 353 -37.29 -4.65 -5.15
N CYS A 354 -38.45 -5.16 -4.76
CA CYS A 354 -39.31 -4.50 -3.78
C CYS A 354 -38.67 -4.53 -2.38
N LEU A 355 -39.05 -3.55 -1.55
CA LEU A 355 -38.63 -3.52 -0.15
C LEU A 355 -39.22 -4.72 0.62
N PRO A 356 -38.47 -5.28 1.58
CA PRO A 356 -38.90 -6.45 2.31
C PRO A 356 -40.02 -6.10 3.30
N SER A 357 -40.97 -7.02 3.49
CA SER A 357 -42.03 -6.91 4.53
C SER A 357 -41.70 -7.68 5.82
N SER A 358 -40.55 -8.38 5.85
CA SER A 358 -40.14 -9.21 6.98
C SER A 358 -39.91 -8.38 8.24
N LYS A 359 -40.48 -8.85 9.36
CA LYS A 359 -40.26 -8.26 10.70
C LYS A 359 -38.92 -8.69 11.32
N THR A 360 -38.29 -9.74 10.79
CA THR A 360 -36.99 -10.20 11.28
C THR A 360 -35.88 -9.43 10.58
N THR A 361 -35.00 -8.82 11.35
CA THR A 361 -33.84 -8.08 10.84
C THR A 361 -32.90 -9.03 10.10
N GLY A 362 -32.48 -8.63 8.91
CA GLY A 362 -31.50 -9.36 8.12
C GLY A 362 -30.10 -9.28 8.74
N VAL A 363 -29.20 -10.14 8.28
CA VAL A 363 -27.81 -10.17 8.78
C VAL A 363 -27.07 -8.86 8.54
N LEU A 364 -27.19 -8.27 7.34
CA LEU A 364 -26.42 -7.08 6.95
C LEU A 364 -26.79 -5.82 7.78
N PRO A 365 -28.07 -5.53 8.06
CA PRO A 365 -28.43 -4.42 8.95
C PRO A 365 -27.96 -4.54 10.41
N GLU A 366 -27.70 -5.75 10.92
CA GLU A 366 -27.23 -5.96 12.29
C GLU A 366 -25.71 -5.78 12.46
N VAL A 367 -24.97 -5.79 11.34
CA VAL A 367 -23.50 -5.69 11.27
C VAL A 367 -23.10 -4.25 11.04
#